data_AF-M1EK34-F1
#
_entry.id   AF-M1EK34-F1
#
_cell.length_a   1.000
_cell.length_b   1.000
_cell.length_c   1.000
_cell.angle_alpha   90.00
_cell.angle_beta   90.00
_cell.angle_gamma   90.00
#
_symmetry.space_group_name_H-M   'P 1'
#
loop_
_entity.id
_entity.type
_entity.pdbx_description
1 polymer ?
#
loop_
_entity_poly.entity_id
_entity_poly.type
_entity_poly.pdbx_seq_one_letter_code
_entity_poly.pdbx_strand_id
1 'polypeptide(L)'
;YKTTSSEINAVVGALPSTCYPIYGVPTIRSDIPAPRIRRVSDRTNYGEEGNAYSLLHPTIFGQKGVFERDFFKTRSKKEIAEILCNIGVKLSDEEFENVWNLASKKHHRGEVCVETIRNVLDEIQHADRVKCKTT
;
A
#
# COMPACT_ATOMS: atom_id res chain seq x y z
N TYR A 1 6.64 13.51 -42.56
CA TYR A 1 7.26 14.46 -41.64
C TYR A 1 6.67 14.22 -40.26
N LYS A 2 7.47 13.82 -39.27
CA LYS A 2 7.03 13.65 -37.88
C LYS A 2 7.59 14.81 -37.07
N THR A 3 6.74 15.54 -36.38
CA THR A 3 7.15 16.62 -35.48
C THR A 3 7.18 16.10 -34.05
N THR A 4 8.11 16.60 -33.24
CA THR A 4 8.18 16.30 -31.80
C THR A 4 6.88 16.64 -31.07
N SER A 5 6.16 17.67 -31.53
CA SER A 5 4.83 18.03 -31.01
C SER A 5 3.76 16.94 -31.18
N SER A 6 3.87 16.10 -32.22
CA SER A 6 2.90 15.01 -32.47
C SER A 6 3.09 13.80 -31.56
N GLU A 7 4.23 13.70 -30.87
CA GLU A 7 4.58 12.55 -30.02
C GLU A 7 4.36 12.83 -28.52
N ILE A 8 4.39 14.10 -28.10
CA ILE A 8 4.32 14.52 -26.68
C ILE A 8 2.95 14.26 -26.03
N ASN A 9 1.88 14.03 -26.80
CA ASN A 9 0.52 13.77 -26.29
C ASN A 9 -0.18 12.56 -26.96
N ALA A 10 0.56 11.70 -27.64
CA ALA A 10 -0.04 10.55 -28.30
C ALA A 10 -0.44 9.47 -27.27
N VAL A 11 -1.74 9.25 -27.08
CA VAL A 11 -2.28 8.17 -26.21
C VAL A 11 -1.83 6.78 -26.68
N VAL A 12 -1.54 6.63 -27.99
CA VAL A 12 -1.09 5.38 -28.60
C VAL A 12 0.21 5.65 -29.39
N GLY A 13 1.27 4.90 -29.08
CA GLY A 13 2.54 4.96 -29.82
C GLY A 13 3.53 6.04 -29.36
N ALA A 14 3.31 6.68 -28.20
CA ALA A 14 4.32 7.52 -27.57
C ALA A 14 5.54 6.70 -27.17
N LEU A 15 6.73 7.32 -27.25
CA LEU A 15 7.94 6.73 -26.68
C LEU A 15 7.73 6.50 -25.17
N PRO A 16 8.20 5.38 -24.62
CA PRO A 16 8.08 5.13 -23.19
C PRO A 16 8.92 6.16 -22.43
N SER A 17 8.27 6.94 -21.57
CA SER A 17 8.93 7.91 -20.68
C SER A 17 9.71 7.27 -19.54
N THR A 18 9.92 5.96 -19.58
CA THR A 18 10.65 5.22 -18.55
C THR A 18 12.12 5.62 -18.47
N CYS A 19 12.67 6.19 -19.54
CA CYS A 19 14.09 6.53 -19.64
C CYS A 19 14.39 8.04 -19.62
N TYR A 20 13.36 8.91 -19.49
CA TYR A 20 13.54 10.35 -19.47
C TYR A 20 12.55 11.04 -18.50
N PRO A 21 12.99 12.06 -17.76
CA PRO A 21 12.09 12.82 -16.90
C PRO A 21 11.04 13.54 -17.75
N ILE A 22 9.77 13.42 -17.36
CA ILE A 22 8.67 14.16 -17.98
C ILE A 22 8.72 15.59 -17.44
N TYR A 23 8.88 16.56 -18.34
CA TYR A 23 8.92 17.99 -17.99
C TYR A 23 7.51 18.58 -17.88
N GLY A 24 6.72 18.07 -16.93
CA GLY A 24 5.35 18.51 -16.67
C GLY A 24 4.94 18.28 -15.21
N VAL A 25 3.83 18.88 -14.80
CA VAL A 25 3.26 18.68 -13.45
C VAL A 25 2.22 17.56 -13.54
N PRO A 26 2.37 16.44 -12.79
CA PRO A 26 1.41 15.36 -12.83
C PRO A 26 0.09 15.78 -12.17
N THR A 27 -1.03 15.24 -12.66
CA THR A 27 -2.36 15.49 -12.09
C THR A 27 -2.47 15.01 -10.63
N ILE A 28 -1.84 13.88 -10.32
CA ILE A 28 -1.66 13.39 -8.95
C ILE A 28 -0.25 13.75 -8.54
N ARG A 29 -0.12 14.64 -7.54
CA ARG A 29 1.13 15.19 -7.05
C ARG A 29 1.86 14.25 -6.09
N SER A 30 2.03 13.00 -6.49
CA SER A 30 2.80 11.99 -5.73
C SER A 30 4.31 12.27 -5.73
N ASP A 31 4.77 13.21 -6.55
CA ASP A 31 6.14 13.74 -6.59
C ASP A 31 6.51 14.54 -5.34
N ILE A 32 5.53 15.07 -4.61
CA ILE A 32 5.72 15.86 -3.40
C ILE A 32 5.00 15.23 -2.21
N PRO A 33 5.55 15.35 -0.99
CA PRO A 33 4.89 14.83 0.20
C PRO A 33 3.62 15.64 0.49
N ALA A 34 2.58 14.96 0.93
CA ALA A 34 1.37 15.63 1.38
C ALA A 34 1.63 16.47 2.64
N PRO A 35 1.00 17.66 2.75
CA PRO A 35 1.20 18.54 3.89
C PRO A 35 0.57 17.95 5.15
N ARG A 36 1.27 18.04 6.28
CA ARG A 36 0.78 17.57 7.60
C ARG A 36 -0.51 18.28 8.03
N ILE A 37 -0.64 19.57 7.69
CA ILE A 37 -1.85 20.36 7.93
C ILE A 37 -2.28 20.92 6.59
N ARG A 38 -3.43 20.45 6.09
CA ARG A 38 -4.01 20.91 4.83
C ARG A 38 -4.78 22.22 5.04
N ARG A 39 -4.64 23.14 4.09
CA ARG A 39 -5.50 24.34 4.04
C ARG A 39 -6.87 23.94 3.51
N VAL A 40 -7.93 24.61 3.95
CA VAL A 40 -9.29 24.37 3.44
C VAL A 40 -9.40 24.63 1.92
N SER A 41 -8.58 25.55 1.41
CA SER A 41 -8.52 25.88 -0.02
C SER A 41 -7.61 24.96 -0.85
N ASP A 42 -6.98 23.96 -0.23
CA ASP A 42 -6.11 23.02 -0.95
C ASP A 42 -6.96 22.08 -1.80
N ARG A 43 -6.66 22.04 -3.10
CA ARG A 43 -7.36 21.24 -4.11
C ARG A 43 -6.44 20.19 -4.73
N THR A 44 -5.23 20.06 -4.22
CA THR A 44 -4.20 19.19 -4.79
C THR A 44 -4.38 17.76 -4.29
N ASN A 45 -4.44 16.80 -5.21
CA ASN A 45 -4.40 15.38 -4.85
C ASN A 45 -2.95 14.91 -4.76
N TYR A 46 -2.52 14.48 -3.58
CA TYR A 46 -1.16 13.99 -3.30
C TYR A 46 -0.99 12.46 -3.47
N GLY A 47 -2.05 11.75 -3.89
CA GLY A 47 -2.02 10.30 -4.08
C GLY A 47 -2.24 9.49 -2.80
N GLU A 48 -2.62 10.12 -1.69
CA GLU A 48 -2.93 9.45 -0.42
C GLU A 48 -4.43 9.21 -0.19
N GLU A 49 -5.28 9.73 -1.07
CA GLU A 49 -6.74 9.67 -0.95
C GLU A 49 -7.29 8.39 -1.60
N GLY A 50 -8.38 7.86 -1.04
CA GLY A 50 -9.08 6.70 -1.59
C GLY A 50 -9.89 7.04 -2.84
N ASN A 51 -10.32 6.00 -3.54
CA ASN A 51 -11.17 6.15 -4.74
C ASN A 51 -12.60 6.60 -4.38
N ALA A 52 -13.39 7.06 -5.36
CA ALA A 52 -14.78 7.48 -5.15
C ALA A 52 -15.65 6.40 -4.46
N TYR A 53 -15.34 5.12 -4.70
CA TYR A 53 -16.03 4.01 -4.04
C TYR A 53 -15.90 4.03 -2.52
N SER A 54 -14.74 4.39 -1.96
CA SER A 54 -14.54 4.42 -0.50
C SER A 54 -15.28 5.60 0.15
N LEU A 55 -15.64 6.63 -0.62
CA LEU A 55 -16.49 7.73 -0.16
C LEU A 55 -17.97 7.34 -0.11
N LEU A 56 -18.44 6.62 -1.13
CA LEU A 56 -19.82 6.15 -1.21
C LEU A 56 -20.08 5.00 -0.23
N HIS A 57 -19.08 4.14 -0.03
CA HIS A 57 -19.16 2.94 0.81
C HIS A 57 -17.98 2.91 1.80
N PRO A 58 -18.02 3.73 2.86
CA PRO A 58 -16.93 3.80 3.82
C PRO A 58 -16.75 2.47 4.55
N THR A 59 -15.51 2.01 4.65
CA THR A 59 -15.18 0.81 5.44
C THR A 59 -15.36 1.08 6.93
N ILE A 60 -15.51 0.02 7.74
CA ILE A 60 -15.57 0.14 9.21
C ILE A 60 -14.33 0.88 9.76
N PHE A 61 -13.17 0.65 9.14
CA PHE A 61 -11.93 1.35 9.46
C PHE A 61 -11.98 2.83 9.08
N GLY A 62 -12.49 3.15 7.89
CA GLY A 62 -12.67 4.53 7.44
C GLY A 62 -13.59 5.35 8.36
N GLN A 63 -14.65 4.73 8.89
CA GLN A 63 -15.51 5.35 9.91
C GLN A 63 -14.77 5.65 11.23
N LYS A 64 -13.68 4.95 11.51
CA LYS A 64 -12.78 5.19 12.64
C LYS A 64 -11.56 6.06 12.28
N GLY A 65 -11.52 6.60 11.07
CA GLY A 65 -10.44 7.45 10.59
C GLY A 65 -9.16 6.69 10.21
N VAL A 66 -9.25 5.36 10.02
CA VAL A 66 -8.14 4.51 9.55
C VAL A 66 -8.33 4.25 8.06
N PHE A 67 -7.39 4.73 7.25
CA PHE A 67 -7.46 4.68 5.78
C PHE A 67 -6.42 3.71 5.20
N GLU A 68 -6.50 3.47 3.89
CA GLU A 68 -5.66 2.51 3.17
C GLU A 68 -4.15 2.74 3.41
N ARG A 69 -3.71 4.01 3.38
CA ARG A 69 -2.32 4.39 3.69
C ARG A 69 -1.83 3.87 5.04
N ASP A 70 -2.73 3.78 6.03
CA ASP A 70 -2.38 3.38 7.39
C ASP A 70 -2.09 1.88 7.43
N PHE A 71 -2.68 1.07 6.55
CA PHE A 71 -2.37 -0.37 6.43
C PHE A 71 -1.01 -0.62 5.78
N PHE A 72 -0.66 0.20 4.78
CA PHE A 72 0.60 0.10 4.05
C PHE A 72 1.79 0.82 4.71
N LYS A 73 1.53 1.64 5.73
CA LYS A 73 2.58 2.30 6.50
C LYS A 73 3.52 1.28 7.13
N THR A 74 4.81 1.46 6.86
CA THR A 74 5.89 0.66 7.44
C THR A 74 6.00 0.92 8.94
N ARG A 75 6.17 -0.15 9.71
CA ARG A 75 6.16 -0.10 11.18
C ARG A 75 7.28 -0.94 11.77
N SER A 76 7.62 -0.61 13.01
CA SER A 76 8.56 -1.42 13.77
C SER A 76 7.94 -2.78 14.13
N LYS A 77 8.81 -3.77 14.35
CA LYS A 77 8.38 -5.11 14.77
C LYS A 77 7.56 -5.10 16.06
N LYS A 78 7.98 -4.29 17.02
CA LYS A 78 7.28 -4.11 18.30
C LYS A 78 5.86 -3.56 18.09
N GLU A 79 5.72 -2.51 17.28
CA GLU A 79 4.40 -1.91 16.99
C GLU A 79 3.46 -2.91 16.29
N ILE A 80 3.97 -3.71 15.35
CA ILE A 80 3.17 -4.76 14.69
C ILE A 80 2.74 -5.84 15.69
N ALA A 81 3.65 -6.29 16.57
CA ALA A 81 3.31 -7.27 17.61
C ALA A 81 2.22 -6.75 18.55
N GLU A 82 2.31 -5.49 18.97
CA GLU A 82 1.29 -4.82 19.78
C GLU A 82 -0.06 -4.74 19.06
N ILE A 83 -0.07 -4.38 17.77
CA ILE A 83 -1.30 -4.34 16.96
C ILE A 83 -1.96 -5.73 16.91
N LEU A 84 -1.20 -6.78 16.59
CA LEU A 84 -1.72 -8.14 16.50
C LEU A 84 -2.28 -8.64 17.84
N CYS A 85 -1.54 -8.39 18.93
CA CYS A 85 -1.97 -8.75 20.28
C CYS A 85 -3.26 -8.04 20.67
N ASN A 86 -3.38 -6.73 20.40
CA ASN A 86 -4.57 -5.94 20.68
C ASN A 86 -5.81 -6.40 19.88
N ILE A 87 -5.61 -6.94 18.68
CA ILE A 87 -6.68 -7.53 17.86
C ILE A 87 -7.13 -8.90 18.42
N GLY A 88 -6.31 -9.53 19.28
CA GLY A 88 -6.57 -10.84 19.86
C GLY A 88 -5.89 -12.00 19.13
N VAL A 89 -4.95 -11.71 18.23
CA VAL A 89 -4.12 -12.73 17.57
C VAL A 89 -3.08 -13.23 18.57
N LYS A 90 -3.18 -14.51 18.94
CA LYS A 90 -2.24 -15.17 19.85
C LYS A 90 -1.23 -15.96 19.02
N LEU A 91 -0.03 -15.41 18.88
CA LEU A 91 1.12 -16.09 18.27
C LEU A 91 2.18 -16.27 19.34
N SER A 92 2.87 -17.40 19.31
CA SER A 92 4.14 -17.54 20.04
C SER A 92 5.20 -16.63 19.42
N ASP A 93 6.24 -16.31 20.18
CA ASP A 93 7.34 -15.47 19.70
C ASP A 93 8.02 -16.10 18.46
N GLU A 94 8.16 -17.42 18.44
CA GLU A 94 8.74 -18.16 17.30
C GLU A 94 7.87 -18.07 16.04
N GLU A 95 6.56 -18.23 16.18
CA GLU A 95 5.62 -18.07 15.05
C GLU A 95 5.62 -16.63 14.52
N PHE A 96 5.64 -15.65 15.43
CA PHE A 96 5.70 -14.25 15.04
C PHE A 96 7.01 -13.91 14.30
N GLU A 97 8.14 -14.44 14.77
CA GLU A 97 9.44 -14.33 14.08
C GLU A 97 9.38 -14.91 12.66
N ASN A 98 8.76 -16.08 12.49
CA ASN A 98 8.60 -16.71 11.19
C ASN A 98 7.73 -15.87 10.24
N VAL A 99 6.58 -15.39 10.73
CA VAL A 99 5.68 -14.52 9.96
C VAL A 99 6.38 -13.21 9.57
N TRP A 100 7.12 -12.61 10.49
CA TRP A 100 7.90 -11.40 10.24
C TRP A 100 8.94 -11.61 9.14
N ASN A 101 9.69 -12.72 9.20
CA ASN A 101 10.71 -13.04 8.21
C ASN A 101 10.12 -13.30 6.83
N LEU A 102 8.95 -13.95 6.75
CA LEU A 102 8.23 -14.14 5.49
C LEU A 102 7.71 -12.82 4.93
N ALA A 103 7.15 -11.96 5.77
CA ALA A 103 6.65 -10.64 5.35
C ALA A 103 7.79 -9.72 4.88
N SER A 104 8.92 -9.72 5.58
CA SER A 104 10.11 -8.94 5.22
C SER A 104 10.65 -9.34 3.85
N LYS A 105 10.65 -10.65 3.53
CA LYS A 105 11.07 -11.15 2.20
C LYS A 105 10.18 -10.68 1.04
N LYS A 106 8.92 -10.30 1.29
CA LYS A 106 8.01 -9.79 0.26
C LYS A 106 8.32 -8.36 -0.14
N HIS A 107 8.99 -7.59 0.72
CA HIS A 107 9.35 -6.21 0.43
C HIS A 107 10.82 -6.11 0.00
N HIS A 108 11.09 -5.40 -1.09
CA HIS A 108 12.45 -5.26 -1.63
C HIS A 108 13.47 -4.66 -0.64
N ARG A 109 13.01 -3.86 0.35
CA ARG A 109 13.84 -3.28 1.42
C ARG A 109 13.73 -4.00 2.77
N GLY A 110 12.98 -5.09 2.86
CA GLY A 110 12.73 -5.78 4.12
C GLY A 110 11.78 -5.09 5.10
N GLU A 111 11.18 -3.96 4.71
CA GLU A 111 10.20 -3.22 5.51
C GLU A 111 8.86 -3.98 5.58
N VAL A 112 8.17 -3.84 6.71
CA VAL A 112 6.94 -4.59 6.99
C VAL A 112 5.83 -3.62 7.39
N CYS A 113 4.61 -3.89 6.91
CA CYS A 113 3.40 -3.15 7.23
C CYS A 113 2.28 -4.13 7.65
N VAL A 114 1.13 -3.60 8.05
CA VAL A 114 0.03 -4.43 8.54
C VAL A 114 -0.52 -5.32 7.42
N GLU A 115 -0.63 -4.78 6.21
CA GLU A 115 -1.16 -5.54 5.07
C GLU A 115 -0.24 -6.69 4.64
N THR A 116 1.09 -6.51 4.68
CA THR A 116 2.01 -7.60 4.33
C THR A 116 1.96 -8.74 5.34
N ILE A 117 1.84 -8.43 6.63
CA ILE A 117 1.66 -9.42 7.70
C ILE A 117 0.35 -10.19 7.52
N ARG A 118 -0.75 -9.47 7.30
CA ARG A 118 -2.05 -10.07 7.05
C ARG A 118 -2.00 -11.06 5.88
N ASN A 119 -1.41 -10.64 4.75
CA ASN A 119 -1.26 -11.51 3.58
C ASN A 119 -0.47 -12.80 3.87
N VAL A 120 0.59 -12.72 4.67
CA VAL A 120 1.36 -13.90 5.08
C VAL A 120 0.56 -14.82 6.00
N LEU A 121 -0.18 -14.26 6.97
CA LEU A 121 -1.04 -15.05 7.85
C LEU A 121 -2.15 -15.77 7.08
N ASP A 122 -2.78 -15.08 6.13
CA ASP A 122 -3.80 -15.64 5.26
C ASP A 122 -3.22 -16.79 4.42
N GLU A 123 -2.04 -16.62 3.83
CA GLU A 123 -1.35 -17.68 3.06
C GLU A 123 -1.03 -18.92 3.90
N ILE A 124 -0.52 -18.75 5.12
CA ILE A 124 -0.24 -19.86 6.05
C ILE A 124 -1.53 -20.60 6.38
N GLN A 125 -2.60 -19.87 6.73
CA GLN A 125 -3.89 -20.48 7.05
C GLN A 125 -4.49 -21.22 5.84
N HIS A 126 -4.34 -20.67 4.63
CA HIS A 126 -4.76 -21.33 3.41
C HIS A 126 -3.96 -22.61 3.15
N ALA A 127 -2.64 -22.59 3.33
CA ALA A 127 -1.78 -23.76 3.15
C ALA A 127 -2.15 -24.91 4.10
N ASP A 128 -2.44 -24.60 5.37
CA ASP A 128 -2.83 -25.61 6.36
C ASP A 128 -4.19 -26.25 6.03
N ARG A 129 -5.16 -25.44 5.58
CA ARG A 129 -6.46 -25.95 5.13
C ARG A 129 -6.36 -26.89 3.93
N VAL A 130 -5.41 -26.64 3.01
CA VAL A 130 -5.20 -27.50 1.83
C VAL A 130 -4.56 -28.84 2.23
N LYS A 131 -3.60 -28.83 3.16
CA LYS A 131 -2.99 -30.05 3.69
C LYS A 131 -4.04 -30.96 4.34
N CYS A 132 -4.93 -30.42 5.17
CA CYS A 132 -5.98 -31.20 5.84
C CYS A 132 -7.05 -31.79 4.90
N LYS A 133 -7.23 -31.25 3.69
CA LYS A 133 -8.20 -31.77 2.71
C LYS A 133 -7.64 -32.87 1.80
N THR A 134 -6.31 -33.04 1.80
CA THR A 134 -5.62 -34.01 0.94
C THR A 134 -5.31 -35.31 1.67
N THR A 135 -5.59 -35.37 2.97
CA THR A 135 -5.56 -36.54 3.85
C THR A 135 -6.96 -37.05 4.11
#